data_AF-A0A5C0AYG4-F1
#
_entry.id   AF-A0A5C0AYG4-F1
#
_cell.length_a   1.000
_cell.length_b   1.000
_cell.length_c   1.000
_cell.angle_alpha   90.00
_cell.angle_beta   90.00
_cell.angle_gamma   90.00
#
_symmetry.space_group_name_H-M   'P 1'
#
loop_
_entity.id
_entity.type
_entity.pdbx_description
1 polymer ?
#
loop_
_entity_poly.entity_id
_entity_poly.type
_entity_poly.pdbx_seq_one_letter_code
_entity_poly.pdbx_strand_id
1 'polypeptide(L)'
;MRVWTRCRACAQIQLKQLDTGCTVEAGKRSRRIAPPHPPGNPMLHFPLQRWYTAATQRSRIADWTEAGHLTPAARRALDTPASPNTDPLVDPFVDPWPTAPDWRAALNLGLLWLGALLAGVGVIMFIAANWERAGPMLKIGGMEVLMLVCAIAAVLLRGHEAARNAALLTGALATGGLLALVGQTYQTGADTAVLFAYWSLTMLPWVLVGTTPVLWLLWATVLSFATWLAVTTYVMPAYVPKSFDVFIAVAALNLVLLAVWEWAGTRIRWMSHRIGPRYLAAIALAMLSYRAIAMGNDVHDVFALPGWGPWVLVVAVLGVVYYRLRQDLMMLALVALSVLMVVNWSGTRIMFEEDFVLGLVGGAVLAIAQAAAYTGALRAIGKRWRA
;
A
#
# COMPACT_ATOMS: atom_id res chain seq x y z
N MET A 1 15.85 -20.79 20.18
CA MET A 1 16.49 -20.20 21.38
C MET A 1 17.99 -20.12 21.13
N ARG A 2 18.68 -19.03 21.52
CA ARG A 2 20.12 -18.69 21.29
C ARG A 2 20.52 -17.91 20.01
N VAL A 3 19.81 -16.81 19.70
CA VAL A 3 20.34 -15.74 18.81
C VAL A 3 20.17 -14.32 19.42
N TRP A 4 19.47 -14.19 20.56
CA TRP A 4 19.07 -12.88 21.12
C TRP A 4 20.02 -12.26 22.16
N THR A 5 21.16 -12.88 22.47
CA THR A 5 22.04 -12.45 23.58
C THR A 5 23.16 -11.48 23.20
N ARG A 6 23.48 -11.27 21.92
CA ARG A 6 24.60 -10.39 21.51
C ARG A 6 24.28 -8.89 21.40
N CYS A 7 23.01 -8.46 21.43
CA CYS A 7 22.65 -7.03 21.36
C CYS A 7 22.67 -6.27 22.70
N ARG A 8 22.80 -6.94 23.86
CA ARG A 8 22.81 -6.25 25.17
C ARG A 8 24.17 -5.66 25.55
N ALA A 9 25.27 -6.24 25.06
CA ALA A 9 26.62 -5.84 25.48
C ALA A 9 27.08 -4.50 24.87
N CYS A 10 26.70 -4.16 23.62
CA CYS A 10 27.06 -2.86 23.03
C CYS A 10 26.26 -1.68 23.59
N ALA A 11 25.06 -1.91 24.14
CA ALA A 11 24.21 -0.85 24.69
C ALA A 11 24.64 -0.38 26.10
N GLN A 12 25.38 -1.19 26.84
CA GLN A 12 25.83 -0.84 28.21
C GLN A 12 27.10 0.02 28.24
N ILE A 13 27.88 0.08 27.16
CA ILE A 13 29.16 0.81 27.14
C ILE A 13 28.97 2.31 26.85
N GLN A 14 27.90 2.72 26.15
CA GLN A 14 27.64 4.15 25.85
C GLN A 14 26.75 4.88 26.86
N LEU A 15 26.09 4.19 27.78
CA LEU A 15 25.24 4.81 28.81
C LEU A 15 26.02 5.34 30.04
N LYS A 16 27.35 5.17 30.08
CA LYS A 16 28.20 5.59 31.22
C LYS A 16 28.82 6.99 31.08
N GLN A 17 28.47 7.75 30.03
CA GLN A 17 29.03 9.09 29.77
C GLN A 17 28.03 10.26 29.82
N LEU A 18 26.76 10.02 30.16
CA LEU A 18 25.72 11.08 30.23
C LEU A 18 25.18 11.30 31.65
N ASP A 19 25.99 11.02 32.67
CA ASP A 19 25.62 11.17 34.08
C ASP A 19 26.27 12.42 34.69
N THR A 20 25.87 13.61 34.22
CA THR A 20 26.05 14.86 34.96
C THR A 20 24.83 15.76 34.75
N GLY A 21 23.93 15.78 35.74
CA GLY A 21 23.05 16.92 35.99
C GLY A 21 21.55 16.74 35.72
N CYS A 22 20.86 15.90 36.48
CA CYS A 22 19.52 16.19 37.03
C CYS A 22 19.01 15.02 37.87
N THR A 23 19.05 15.18 39.19
CA THR A 23 18.43 14.27 40.15
C THR A 23 16.92 14.49 40.19
N VAL A 24 16.14 13.50 39.73
CA VAL A 24 14.71 13.38 40.05
C VAL A 24 14.52 12.05 40.78
N GLU A 25 14.09 12.14 42.04
CA GLU A 25 13.88 11.01 42.95
C GLU A 25 12.83 10.02 42.42
N ALA A 26 13.12 8.75 42.67
CA ALA A 26 12.44 7.60 42.10
C ALA A 26 11.12 7.24 42.82
N GLY A 27 10.02 7.23 42.05
CA GLY A 27 8.80 6.47 42.36
C GLY A 27 8.73 5.20 41.51
N LYS A 28 8.90 4.03 42.12
CA LYS A 28 8.93 2.70 41.49
C LYS A 28 7.66 2.38 40.66
N ARG A 29 7.77 2.42 39.33
CA ARG A 29 7.04 1.52 38.38
C ARG A 29 7.73 1.58 37.00
N SER A 30 8.55 0.57 36.69
CA SER A 30 9.24 0.45 35.40
C SER A 30 8.25 0.19 34.25
N ARG A 31 7.77 1.25 33.58
CA ARG A 31 7.20 1.12 32.23
C ARG A 31 8.35 1.11 31.22
N ARG A 32 8.36 0.12 30.33
CA ARG A 32 9.31 0.00 29.21
C ARG A 32 9.26 1.29 28.37
N ILE A 33 10.28 2.12 28.50
CA ILE A 33 10.58 3.20 27.55
C ILE A 33 10.97 2.50 26.24
N ALA A 34 10.31 2.89 25.15
CA ALA A 34 10.62 2.40 23.81
C ALA A 34 12.11 2.62 23.48
N PRO A 35 12.76 1.73 22.71
CA PRO A 35 14.15 1.93 22.34
C PRO A 35 14.30 3.24 21.54
N PRO A 36 15.40 3.99 21.71
CA PRO A 36 15.64 5.19 20.94
C PRO A 36 15.73 4.84 19.46
N HIS A 37 15.06 5.63 18.62
CA HIS A 37 15.26 5.57 17.17
C HIS A 37 16.75 5.82 16.87
N PRO A 38 17.44 4.93 16.13
CA PRO A 38 18.79 5.22 15.67
C PRO A 38 18.74 6.41 14.68
N PRO A 39 19.83 7.19 14.53
CA PRO A 39 19.86 8.39 13.69
C PRO A 39 19.45 8.01 12.26
N GLY A 40 18.23 8.42 11.89
CA GLY A 40 17.62 8.13 10.62
C GLY A 40 18.21 9.01 9.52
N ASN A 41 18.54 8.40 8.39
CA ASN A 41 18.99 9.07 7.18
C ASN A 41 18.03 10.24 6.82
N PRO A 42 18.50 11.49 6.71
CA PRO A 42 17.62 12.67 6.60
C PRO A 42 16.76 12.76 5.34
N MET A 43 16.92 11.89 4.35
CA MET A 43 16.36 12.08 3.00
C MET A 43 14.99 11.45 2.69
N LEU A 44 14.33 10.75 3.64
CA LEU A 44 13.04 10.11 3.36
C LEU A 44 11.99 10.33 4.47
N HIS A 45 12.06 11.46 5.16
CA HIS A 45 10.93 11.94 5.93
C HIS A 45 9.89 12.48 4.96
N PHE A 46 8.96 11.62 4.53
CA PHE A 46 7.73 12.11 3.90
C PHE A 46 7.16 13.21 4.81
N PRO A 47 6.79 14.40 4.28
CA PRO A 47 6.14 15.42 5.10
C PRO A 47 4.94 14.82 5.84
N LEU A 48 4.13 14.02 5.13
CA LEU A 48 3.02 13.24 5.70
C LEU A 48 3.41 12.34 6.89
N GLN A 49 4.63 11.79 6.92
CA GLN A 49 5.08 10.95 8.02
C GLN A 49 5.42 11.77 9.26
N ARG A 50 6.06 12.94 9.09
CA ARG A 50 6.24 13.92 10.18
C ARG A 50 4.89 14.36 10.74
N TRP A 51 3.90 14.59 9.87
CA TRP A 51 2.55 14.99 10.29
C TRP A 51 1.85 13.87 11.05
N TYR A 52 1.93 12.64 10.55
CA TYR A 52 1.37 11.47 11.23
C TYR A 52 1.97 11.32 12.63
N THR A 53 3.30 11.45 12.77
CA THR A 53 3.98 11.37 14.06
C THR A 53 3.60 12.52 15.00
N ALA A 54 3.55 13.76 14.51
CA ALA A 54 3.18 14.93 15.31
C ALA A 54 1.71 14.88 15.78
N ALA A 55 0.79 14.48 14.90
CA ALA A 55 -0.62 14.28 15.25
C ALA A 55 -0.79 13.17 16.30
N THR A 56 -0.05 12.06 16.18
CA THR A 56 -0.06 11.02 17.22
C THR A 56 0.53 11.50 18.55
N GLN A 57 1.60 12.30 18.55
CA GLN A 57 2.17 12.85 19.78
C GLN A 57 1.20 13.80 20.50
N ARG A 58 0.52 14.70 19.78
CA ARG A 58 -0.51 15.57 20.37
C ARG A 58 -1.69 14.80 20.94
N SER A 59 -2.16 13.75 20.25
CA SER A 59 -3.22 12.91 20.81
C SER A 59 -2.81 12.26 22.13
N ARG A 60 -1.54 11.86 22.27
CA ARG A 60 -1.01 11.29 23.53
C ARG A 60 -0.89 12.34 24.64
N ILE A 61 -0.48 13.56 24.31
CA ILE A 61 -0.42 14.67 25.28
C ILE A 61 -1.83 15.03 25.76
N ALA A 62 -2.81 15.09 24.85
CA ALA A 62 -4.21 15.32 25.18
C ALA A 62 -4.77 14.21 26.09
N ASP A 63 -4.57 12.94 25.71
CA ASP A 63 -4.97 11.78 26.52
C ASP A 63 -4.33 11.81 27.92
N TRP A 64 -3.05 12.22 28.03
CA TRP A 64 -2.35 12.34 29.31
C TRP A 64 -2.81 13.53 30.15
N THR A 65 -3.26 14.60 29.49
CA THR A 65 -3.86 15.77 30.15
C THR A 65 -5.22 15.38 30.72
N GLU A 66 -6.06 14.70 29.93
CA GLU A 66 -7.38 14.22 30.35
C GLU A 66 -7.27 13.17 31.46
N ALA A 67 -6.25 12.30 31.43
CA ALA A 67 -6.00 11.31 32.47
C ALA A 67 -5.32 11.86 33.74
N GLY A 68 -5.04 13.18 33.81
CA GLY A 68 -4.40 13.81 34.96
C GLY A 68 -2.94 13.37 35.19
N HIS A 69 -2.28 12.81 34.18
CA HIS A 69 -0.90 12.32 34.29
C HIS A 69 0.15 13.44 34.19
N LEU A 70 -0.23 14.64 33.78
CA LEU A 70 0.64 15.80 33.67
C LEU A 70 0.56 16.66 34.92
N THR A 71 1.71 16.97 35.52
CA THR A 71 1.77 17.90 36.65
C THR A 71 1.40 19.33 36.20
N PRO A 72 0.90 20.20 37.08
CA PRO A 72 0.60 21.60 36.75
C PRO A 72 1.82 22.39 36.23
N ALA A 73 3.03 21.95 36.56
CA ALA A 73 4.29 22.50 36.04
C ALA A 73 4.56 22.00 34.61
N ALA A 74 4.37 20.71 34.34
CA ALA A 74 4.48 20.15 32.99
C ALA A 74 3.43 20.75 32.04
N ARG A 75 2.21 21.02 32.54
CA ARG A 75 1.16 21.69 31.76
C ARG A 75 1.55 23.12 31.38
N ARG A 76 2.06 23.90 32.34
CA ARG A 76 2.58 25.24 32.07
C ARG A 76 3.77 25.25 31.12
N ALA A 77 4.61 24.21 31.16
CA ALA A 77 5.70 24.04 30.20
C ALA A 77 5.23 23.72 28.77
N LEU A 78 4.06 23.07 28.61
CA LEU A 78 3.42 22.88 27.30
C LEU A 78 2.80 24.19 26.76
N ASP A 79 2.34 25.08 27.64
CA ASP A 79 1.69 26.34 27.27
C ASP A 79 2.69 27.49 27.03
N THR A 80 3.94 27.36 27.47
CA THR A 80 4.99 28.35 27.19
C THR A 80 5.45 28.26 25.73
N PRO A 81 5.34 29.33 24.93
CA PRO A 81 5.86 29.33 23.56
C PRO A 81 7.37 29.07 23.58
N ALA A 82 7.81 28.11 22.77
CA ALA A 82 9.21 27.75 22.66
C ALA A 82 10.06 28.97 22.25
N SER A 83 11.25 29.07 22.86
CA SER A 83 12.21 30.12 22.54
C SER A 83 12.59 30.04 21.05
N PRO A 84 12.73 31.18 20.34
CA PRO A 84 13.09 31.20 18.92
C PRO A 84 14.49 30.59 18.60
N ASN A 85 15.30 30.26 19.62
CA ASN A 85 16.63 29.67 19.47
C ASN A 85 16.69 28.16 19.78
N THR A 86 15.56 27.48 19.93
CA THR A 86 15.53 26.03 20.15
C THR A 86 15.69 25.30 18.82
N ASP A 87 16.61 24.34 18.75
CA ASP A 87 16.89 23.55 17.54
C ASP A 87 15.58 22.89 17.04
N PRO A 88 15.10 23.16 15.80
CA PRO A 88 13.80 22.70 15.31
C PRO A 88 13.65 21.18 15.21
N LEU A 89 14.74 20.43 15.39
CA LEU A 89 14.73 18.97 15.49
C LEU A 89 14.32 18.46 16.89
N VAL A 90 14.28 19.32 17.90
CA VAL A 90 14.11 18.95 19.32
C VAL A 90 12.82 19.50 19.92
N ASP A 91 12.13 20.44 19.27
CA ASP A 91 10.92 21.05 19.82
C ASP A 91 9.63 20.25 19.48
N PRO A 92 8.97 19.61 20.47
CA PRO A 92 7.71 18.90 20.25
C PRO A 92 6.51 19.83 19.99
N PHE A 93 6.71 21.17 19.97
CA PHE A 93 5.66 22.17 19.81
C PHE A 93 5.71 22.97 18.51
N VAL A 94 6.63 22.68 17.59
CA VAL A 94 6.59 23.25 16.22
C VAL A 94 5.20 23.00 15.64
N ASP A 95 4.59 24.07 15.11
CA ASP A 95 3.22 24.05 14.61
C ASP A 95 3.04 22.89 13.61
N PRO A 96 2.17 21.90 13.89
CA PRO A 96 2.10 20.64 13.14
C PRO A 96 1.35 20.79 11.83
N TRP A 97 0.81 21.99 11.57
CA TRP A 97 0.19 22.31 10.31
C TRP A 97 1.28 22.37 9.26
N PRO A 98 1.06 21.76 8.10
CA PRO A 98 2.10 21.73 7.10
C PRO A 98 2.46 23.16 6.71
N THR A 99 3.73 23.46 6.81
CA THR A 99 4.22 24.75 6.35
C THR A 99 4.06 24.82 4.83
N ALA A 100 3.99 26.02 4.26
CA ALA A 100 3.94 26.17 2.81
C ALA A 100 5.07 25.39 2.06
N PRO A 101 6.32 25.31 2.58
CA PRO A 101 7.35 24.43 2.07
C PRO A 101 7.00 22.92 2.07
N ASP A 102 6.37 22.40 3.12
CA ASP A 102 5.98 20.99 3.21
C ASP A 102 4.92 20.63 2.17
N TRP A 103 3.92 21.50 2.00
CA TRP A 103 2.92 21.37 0.94
C TRP A 103 3.55 21.41 -0.44
N ARG A 104 4.47 22.35 -0.68
CA ARG A 104 5.20 22.44 -1.97
C ARG A 104 6.00 21.18 -2.24
N ALA A 105 6.69 20.63 -1.25
CA ALA A 105 7.45 19.38 -1.42
C ALA A 105 6.54 18.19 -1.73
N ALA A 106 5.42 18.05 -1.01
CA ALA A 106 4.44 16.99 -1.25
C ALA A 106 3.79 17.12 -2.64
N LEU A 107 3.40 18.33 -3.03
CA LEU A 107 2.84 18.64 -4.34
C LEU A 107 3.87 18.39 -5.43
N ASN A 108 5.10 18.86 -5.30
CA ASN A 108 6.16 18.62 -6.28
C ASN A 108 6.40 17.13 -6.51
N LEU A 109 6.44 16.34 -5.44
CA LEU A 109 6.59 14.89 -5.56
C LEU A 109 5.36 14.25 -6.23
N GLY A 110 4.15 14.67 -5.83
CA GLY A 110 2.90 14.20 -6.42
C GLY A 110 2.80 14.54 -7.91
N LEU A 111 3.10 15.78 -8.29
CA LEU A 111 3.14 16.26 -9.67
C LEU A 111 4.24 15.57 -10.47
N LEU A 112 5.39 15.26 -9.87
CA LEU A 112 6.44 14.50 -10.53
C LEU A 112 5.97 13.09 -10.87
N TRP A 113 5.38 12.37 -9.92
CA TRP A 113 4.87 11.02 -10.16
C TRP A 113 3.69 11.03 -11.12
N LEU A 114 2.77 11.99 -10.98
CA LEU A 114 1.66 12.17 -11.90
C LEU A 114 2.18 12.49 -13.32
N GLY A 115 3.14 13.39 -13.44
CA GLY A 115 3.79 13.73 -14.71
C GLY A 115 4.50 12.54 -15.34
N ALA A 116 5.23 11.74 -14.55
CA ALA A 116 5.86 10.51 -15.02
C ALA A 116 4.81 9.48 -15.50
N LEU A 117 3.70 9.34 -14.78
CA LEU A 117 2.60 8.46 -15.15
C LEU A 117 1.89 8.94 -16.42
N LEU A 118 1.57 10.23 -16.52
CA LEU A 118 0.96 10.82 -17.71
C LEU A 118 1.90 10.74 -18.91
N ALA A 119 3.20 10.94 -18.73
CA ALA A 119 4.18 10.75 -19.79
C ALA A 119 4.20 9.27 -20.24
N GLY A 120 4.18 8.33 -19.31
CA GLY A 120 4.08 6.90 -19.61
C GLY A 120 2.80 6.54 -20.36
N VAL A 121 1.65 7.05 -19.93
CA VAL A 121 0.37 6.91 -20.63
C VAL A 121 0.42 7.57 -22.00
N GLY A 122 1.03 8.75 -22.10
CA GLY A 122 1.26 9.47 -23.35
C GLY A 122 2.09 8.63 -24.33
N VAL A 123 3.12 7.94 -23.87
CA VAL A 123 3.91 6.99 -24.68
C VAL A 123 3.02 5.84 -25.16
N ILE A 124 2.20 5.24 -24.28
CA ILE A 124 1.26 4.17 -24.66
C ILE A 124 0.23 4.66 -25.69
N MET A 125 -0.32 5.86 -25.52
CA MET A 125 -1.29 6.45 -26.45
C MET A 125 -0.64 6.84 -27.77
N PHE A 126 0.57 7.39 -27.73
CA PHE A 126 1.37 7.68 -28.91
C PHE A 126 1.55 6.40 -29.73
N ILE A 127 1.97 5.31 -29.09
CA ILE A 127 2.08 3.98 -29.70
C ILE A 127 0.75 3.50 -30.28
N ALA A 128 -0.33 3.63 -29.51
CA ALA A 128 -1.66 3.20 -29.93
C ALA A 128 -2.17 3.98 -31.14
N ALA A 129 -1.70 5.22 -31.36
CA ALA A 129 -2.00 6.00 -32.56
C ALA A 129 -1.43 5.39 -33.85
N ASN A 130 -0.57 4.37 -33.74
CA ASN A 130 -0.09 3.50 -34.82
C ASN A 130 0.24 4.27 -36.11
N TRP A 131 1.32 5.05 -36.11
CA TRP A 131 1.65 5.94 -37.24
C TRP A 131 1.83 5.18 -38.55
N GLU A 132 0.84 5.27 -39.44
CA GLU A 132 0.78 4.48 -40.68
C GLU A 132 1.97 4.73 -41.60
N ARG A 133 2.47 5.98 -41.64
CA ARG A 133 3.59 6.39 -42.50
C ARG A 133 4.96 6.01 -41.94
N ALA A 134 5.06 5.58 -40.68
CA ALA A 134 6.32 5.19 -40.09
C ALA A 134 6.64 3.73 -40.41
N GLY A 135 7.79 3.48 -41.04
CA GLY A 135 8.25 2.13 -41.31
C GLY A 135 8.54 1.33 -40.02
N PRO A 136 8.55 -0.01 -40.07
CA PRO A 136 8.83 -0.89 -38.92
C PRO A 136 10.09 -0.52 -38.14
N MET A 137 11.17 -0.20 -38.87
CA MET A 137 12.46 0.18 -38.28
C MET A 137 12.38 1.44 -37.42
N LEU A 138 11.59 2.43 -37.85
CA LEU A 138 11.42 3.67 -37.08
C LEU A 138 10.57 3.43 -35.83
N LYS A 139 9.49 2.64 -35.96
CA LYS A 139 8.60 2.30 -34.85
C LYS A 139 9.35 1.53 -33.75
N ILE A 140 9.96 0.41 -34.12
CA ILE A 140 10.64 -0.51 -33.19
C ILE A 140 11.95 0.11 -32.72
N GLY A 141 12.79 0.58 -33.64
CA GLY A 141 14.08 1.19 -33.32
C GLY A 141 13.94 2.46 -32.47
N GLY A 142 12.91 3.27 -32.70
CA GLY A 142 12.62 4.44 -31.87
C GLY A 142 12.31 4.06 -30.42
N MET A 143 11.59 2.95 -30.22
CA MET A 143 11.28 2.44 -28.89
C MET A 143 12.49 1.82 -28.19
N GLU A 144 13.32 1.07 -28.93
CA GLU A 144 14.59 0.56 -28.42
C GLU A 144 15.54 1.69 -27.99
N VAL A 145 15.63 2.76 -28.78
CA VAL A 145 16.39 3.97 -28.43
C VAL A 145 15.82 4.63 -27.18
N LEU A 146 14.49 4.76 -27.05
CA LEU A 146 13.86 5.29 -25.83
C LEU A 146 14.22 4.46 -24.60
N MET A 147 14.17 3.13 -24.71
CA MET A 147 14.56 2.22 -23.64
C MET A 147 16.05 2.38 -23.28
N LEU A 148 16.92 2.48 -24.28
CA LEU A 148 18.36 2.71 -24.07
C LEU A 148 18.61 4.03 -23.34
N VAL A 149 17.96 5.12 -23.76
CA VAL A 149 18.03 6.43 -23.10
C VAL A 149 17.55 6.33 -21.65
N CYS A 150 16.45 5.62 -21.38
CA CYS A 150 15.95 5.40 -20.02
C CYS A 150 16.94 4.62 -19.16
N ALA A 151 17.58 3.58 -19.72
CA ALA A 151 18.59 2.79 -19.02
C ALA A 151 19.85 3.63 -18.69
N ILE A 152 20.34 4.41 -19.65
CA ILE A 152 21.48 5.33 -19.45
C ILE A 152 21.11 6.38 -18.40
N ALA A 153 19.93 7.01 -18.52
CA ALA A 153 19.44 7.99 -17.54
C ALA A 153 19.35 7.39 -16.14
N ALA A 154 18.88 6.15 -15.99
CA ALA A 154 18.81 5.48 -14.70
C ALA A 154 20.21 5.27 -14.06
N VAL A 155 21.27 5.12 -14.87
CA VAL A 155 22.66 5.01 -14.38
C VAL A 155 23.23 6.39 -14.05
N LEU A 156 23.03 7.39 -14.91
CA LEU A 156 23.57 8.74 -14.73
C LEU A 156 22.88 9.49 -13.58
N LEU A 157 21.59 9.25 -13.36
CA LEU A 157 20.77 9.94 -12.35
C LEU A 157 20.77 9.22 -11.00
N ARG A 158 21.78 8.41 -10.68
CA ARG A 158 21.87 7.70 -9.38
C ARG A 158 21.79 8.62 -8.16
N GLY A 159 22.24 9.88 -8.29
CA GLY A 159 22.13 10.92 -7.25
C GLY A 159 20.79 11.66 -7.20
N HIS A 160 19.91 11.46 -8.19
CA HIS A 160 18.60 12.10 -8.30
C HIS A 160 17.50 11.03 -8.32
N GLU A 161 17.18 10.47 -7.15
CA GLU A 161 16.30 9.29 -7.02
C GLU A 161 14.97 9.45 -7.77
N ALA A 162 14.36 10.63 -7.67
CA ALA A 162 13.06 10.88 -8.29
C ALA A 162 13.12 10.79 -9.83
N ALA A 163 14.12 11.42 -10.45
CA ALA A 163 14.34 11.36 -11.89
C ALA A 163 14.80 9.98 -12.35
N ARG A 164 15.63 9.30 -11.54
CA ARG A 164 16.02 7.89 -11.78
C ARG A 164 14.82 6.96 -11.82
N ASN A 165 13.92 7.11 -10.85
CA ASN A 165 12.73 6.27 -10.76
C ASN A 165 11.74 6.56 -11.90
N ALA A 166 11.63 7.83 -12.32
CA ALA A 166 10.86 8.19 -13.51
C ALA A 166 11.45 7.53 -14.76
N ALA A 167 12.77 7.57 -14.96
CA ALA A 167 13.42 6.89 -16.09
C ALA A 167 13.20 5.36 -16.06
N LEU A 168 13.31 4.73 -14.90
CA LEU A 168 13.04 3.29 -14.75
C LEU A 168 11.56 2.95 -15.01
N LEU A 169 10.63 3.80 -14.56
CA LEU A 169 9.20 3.64 -14.80
C LEU A 169 8.88 3.76 -16.30
N THR A 170 9.42 4.78 -16.96
CA THR A 170 9.25 4.98 -18.41
C THR A 170 9.85 3.82 -19.20
N GLY A 171 11.06 3.36 -18.85
CA GLY A 171 11.68 2.19 -19.48
C GLY A 171 10.85 0.92 -19.31
N ALA A 172 10.30 0.71 -18.11
CA ALA A 172 9.42 -0.42 -17.82
C ALA A 172 8.10 -0.37 -18.62
N LEU A 173 7.48 0.80 -18.78
CA LEU A 173 6.28 0.95 -19.62
C LEU A 173 6.61 0.81 -21.12
N ALA A 174 7.76 1.33 -21.53
CA ALA A 174 8.27 1.23 -22.90
C ALA A 174 8.44 -0.24 -23.35
N THR A 175 8.79 -1.17 -22.44
CA THR A 175 8.84 -2.61 -22.79
C THR A 175 7.49 -3.15 -23.27
N GLY A 176 6.38 -2.77 -22.62
CA GLY A 176 5.04 -3.20 -23.02
C GLY A 176 4.63 -2.55 -24.35
N GLY A 177 4.98 -1.28 -24.52
CA GLY A 177 4.79 -0.56 -25.78
C GLY A 177 5.54 -1.20 -26.95
N LEU A 178 6.80 -1.62 -26.74
CA LEU A 178 7.61 -2.33 -27.74
C LEU A 178 6.95 -3.65 -28.14
N LEU A 179 6.50 -4.45 -27.15
CA LEU A 179 5.81 -5.71 -27.41
C LEU A 179 4.51 -5.51 -28.21
N ALA A 180 3.73 -4.47 -27.86
CA ALA A 180 2.53 -4.10 -28.62
C ALA A 180 2.85 -3.70 -30.06
N LEU A 181 3.91 -2.91 -30.28
CA LEU A 181 4.38 -2.52 -31.61
C LEU A 181 4.78 -3.73 -32.45
N VAL A 182 5.52 -4.68 -31.87
CA VAL A 182 5.92 -5.92 -32.55
C VAL A 182 4.68 -6.73 -32.92
N GLY A 183 3.72 -6.87 -32.00
CA GLY A 183 2.45 -7.56 -32.24
C GLY A 183 1.66 -6.96 -33.39
N GLN A 184 1.56 -5.62 -33.45
CA GLN A 184 0.87 -4.88 -34.52
C GLN A 184 1.63 -4.95 -35.86
N THR A 185 2.96 -4.76 -35.84
CA THR A 185 3.79 -4.63 -37.05
C THR A 185 3.92 -5.95 -37.80
N TYR A 186 4.12 -7.04 -37.06
CA TYR A 186 4.34 -8.37 -37.65
C TYR A 186 3.09 -9.25 -37.59
N GLN A 187 1.95 -8.72 -37.13
CA GLN A 187 0.69 -9.44 -37.00
C GLN A 187 0.89 -10.83 -36.39
N THR A 188 1.67 -10.90 -35.30
CA THR A 188 2.13 -12.18 -34.71
C THR A 188 1.01 -13.11 -34.28
N GLY A 189 -0.25 -12.64 -34.30
CA GLY A 189 -1.42 -13.39 -33.85
C GLY A 189 -1.39 -13.73 -32.35
N ALA A 190 -0.38 -13.23 -31.62
CA ALA A 190 -0.23 -13.46 -30.20
C ALA A 190 -1.43 -12.84 -29.47
N ASP A 191 -2.10 -13.66 -28.69
CA ASP A 191 -3.25 -13.20 -27.92
C ASP A 191 -2.81 -12.23 -26.81
N THR A 192 -3.75 -11.46 -26.29
CA THR A 192 -3.46 -10.41 -25.31
C THR A 192 -2.87 -10.99 -24.01
N ALA A 193 -3.24 -12.21 -23.62
CA ALA A 193 -2.72 -12.83 -22.40
C ALA A 193 -1.20 -13.09 -22.50
N VAL A 194 -0.74 -13.65 -23.62
CA VAL A 194 0.69 -13.91 -23.85
C VAL A 194 1.48 -12.60 -23.89
N LEU A 195 0.94 -11.53 -24.49
CA LEU A 195 1.58 -10.21 -24.50
C LEU A 195 1.82 -9.68 -23.07
N PHE A 196 0.80 -9.67 -22.22
CA PHE A 196 0.94 -9.19 -20.85
C PHE A 196 1.85 -10.09 -20.00
N ALA A 197 1.86 -11.41 -20.25
CA ALA A 197 2.79 -12.33 -19.60
C ALA A 197 4.25 -12.01 -19.96
N TYR A 198 4.56 -11.88 -21.26
CA TYR A 198 5.89 -11.47 -21.70
C TYR A 198 6.27 -10.08 -21.21
N TRP A 199 5.33 -9.14 -21.16
CA TRP A 199 5.58 -7.82 -20.60
C TRP A 199 5.96 -7.90 -19.12
N SER A 200 5.22 -8.67 -18.31
CA SER A 200 5.58 -8.86 -16.90
C SER A 200 6.98 -9.45 -16.72
N LEU A 201 7.39 -10.36 -17.61
CA LEU A 201 8.72 -10.98 -17.58
C LEU A 201 9.82 -10.00 -17.99
N THR A 202 9.66 -9.30 -19.11
CA THR A 202 10.65 -8.35 -19.63
C THR A 202 10.75 -7.07 -18.81
N MET A 203 9.74 -6.79 -17.98
CA MET A 203 9.75 -5.71 -17.01
C MET A 203 10.64 -6.01 -15.78
N LEU A 204 10.94 -7.29 -15.47
CA LEU A 204 11.69 -7.68 -14.28
C LEU A 204 13.07 -7.00 -14.12
N PRO A 205 13.92 -6.88 -15.15
CA PRO A 205 15.23 -6.23 -14.99
C PRO A 205 15.09 -4.78 -14.49
N TRP A 206 14.09 -4.05 -14.98
CA TRP A 206 13.80 -2.68 -14.55
C TRP A 206 13.37 -2.65 -13.08
N VAL A 207 12.48 -3.57 -12.71
CA VAL A 207 11.91 -3.70 -11.36
C VAL A 207 12.98 -4.11 -10.34
N LEU A 208 13.88 -5.01 -10.71
CA LEU A 208 14.99 -5.45 -9.85
C LEU A 208 16.02 -4.34 -9.62
N VAL A 209 16.31 -3.53 -10.64
CA VAL A 209 17.19 -2.35 -10.51
C VAL A 209 16.50 -1.24 -9.74
N GLY A 210 15.18 -1.08 -9.90
CA GLY A 210 14.37 -0.10 -9.20
C GLY A 210 14.04 -0.54 -7.77
N THR A 211 14.76 -0.01 -6.79
CA THR A 211 14.49 -0.24 -5.36
C THR A 211 13.29 0.58 -4.85
N THR A 212 12.22 0.73 -5.63
CA THR A 212 11.03 1.50 -5.25
C THR A 212 9.76 0.67 -5.21
N PRO A 213 8.88 0.88 -4.21
CA PRO A 213 7.60 0.20 -4.15
C PRO A 213 6.73 0.42 -5.39
N VAL A 214 6.77 1.62 -5.98
CA VAL A 214 5.93 1.98 -7.15
C VAL A 214 6.17 1.05 -8.33
N LEU A 215 7.44 0.77 -8.66
CA LEU A 215 7.79 -0.04 -9.81
C LEU A 215 7.40 -1.52 -9.62
N TRP A 216 7.57 -2.03 -8.40
CA TRP A 216 7.14 -3.38 -8.01
C TRP A 216 5.61 -3.52 -7.99
N LEU A 217 4.90 -2.47 -7.57
CA LEU A 217 3.44 -2.45 -7.62
C LEU A 217 2.93 -2.42 -9.06
N LEU A 218 3.53 -1.61 -9.94
CA LEU A 218 3.22 -1.63 -11.37
C LEU A 218 3.43 -3.02 -11.96
N TRP A 219 4.55 -3.67 -11.63
CA TRP A 219 4.82 -5.04 -12.07
C TRP A 219 3.77 -6.03 -11.57
N ALA A 220 3.38 -5.96 -10.30
CA ALA A 220 2.33 -6.79 -9.73
C ALA A 220 0.97 -6.55 -10.41
N THR A 221 0.67 -5.31 -10.79
CA THR A 221 -0.52 -4.96 -11.58
C THR A 221 -0.49 -5.60 -12.96
N VAL A 222 0.62 -5.46 -13.70
CA VAL A 222 0.79 -6.08 -15.03
C VAL A 222 0.66 -7.61 -14.94
N LEU A 223 1.27 -8.23 -13.93
CA LEU A 223 1.16 -9.67 -13.68
C LEU A 223 -0.27 -10.10 -13.30
N SER A 224 -0.99 -9.27 -12.55
CA SER A 224 -2.40 -9.51 -12.23
C SER A 224 -3.28 -9.45 -13.48
N PHE A 225 -3.04 -8.51 -14.39
CA PHE A 225 -3.70 -8.45 -15.69
C PHE A 225 -3.35 -9.64 -16.58
N ALA A 226 -2.08 -10.04 -16.62
CA ALA A 226 -1.64 -11.24 -17.35
C ALA A 226 -2.38 -12.49 -16.84
N THR A 227 -2.50 -12.62 -15.53
CA THR A 227 -3.22 -13.74 -14.89
C THR A 227 -4.71 -13.68 -15.20
N TRP A 228 -5.32 -12.50 -15.13
CA TRP A 228 -6.71 -12.30 -15.51
C TRP A 228 -6.97 -12.82 -16.92
N LEU A 229 -6.22 -12.29 -17.90
CA LEU A 229 -6.36 -12.62 -19.30
C LEU A 229 -6.07 -14.10 -19.57
N ALA A 230 -5.00 -14.65 -18.99
CA ALA A 230 -4.64 -16.05 -19.18
C ALA A 230 -5.72 -16.99 -18.66
N VAL A 231 -6.31 -16.70 -17.49
CA VAL A 231 -7.36 -17.52 -16.92
C VAL A 231 -8.65 -17.40 -17.73
N THR A 232 -9.04 -16.20 -18.16
CA THR A 232 -10.25 -16.03 -18.98
C THR A 232 -10.13 -16.66 -20.36
N THR A 233 -8.96 -16.58 -20.99
CA THR A 233 -8.76 -17.04 -22.37
C THR A 233 -8.46 -18.54 -22.45
N TYR A 234 -7.65 -19.07 -21.54
CA TYR A 234 -7.13 -20.44 -21.65
C TYR A 234 -7.71 -21.41 -20.64
N VAL A 235 -8.01 -20.96 -19.43
CA VAL A 235 -8.35 -21.85 -18.31
C VAL A 235 -9.86 -22.04 -18.21
N MET A 236 -10.64 -20.96 -18.21
CA MET A 236 -12.10 -21.02 -18.09
C MET A 236 -12.76 -21.82 -19.24
N PRO A 237 -12.36 -21.68 -20.52
CA PRO A 237 -12.93 -22.48 -21.60
C PRO A 237 -12.57 -23.97 -21.54
N ALA A 238 -11.50 -24.34 -20.82
CA ALA A 238 -10.99 -25.71 -20.73
C ALA A 238 -11.76 -26.60 -19.71
N TYR A 239 -13.02 -26.26 -19.38
CA TYR A 239 -13.90 -27.01 -18.47
C TYR A 239 -13.36 -27.18 -17.04
N VAL A 240 -12.88 -26.09 -16.43
CA VAL A 240 -12.51 -26.09 -15.01
C VAL A 240 -13.77 -26.08 -14.13
N PRO A 241 -13.80 -26.80 -12.98
CA PRO A 241 -14.94 -26.75 -12.06
C PRO A 241 -15.29 -25.32 -11.65
N LYS A 242 -16.60 -25.01 -11.52
CA LYS A 242 -17.13 -23.69 -11.13
C LYS A 242 -16.50 -23.10 -9.85
N SER A 243 -15.86 -23.94 -9.03
CA SER A 243 -15.11 -23.54 -7.84
C SER A 243 -13.83 -22.76 -8.11
N PHE A 244 -13.27 -22.78 -9.33
CA PHE A 244 -12.09 -21.99 -9.70
C PHE A 244 -12.45 -21.04 -10.85
N ASP A 245 -12.11 -19.77 -10.68
CA ASP A 245 -12.29 -18.74 -11.70
C ASP A 245 -11.18 -17.70 -11.66
N VAL A 246 -11.32 -16.71 -12.56
CA VAL A 246 -10.41 -15.59 -12.68
C VAL A 246 -10.25 -14.78 -11.39
N PHE A 247 -11.33 -14.60 -10.62
CA PHE A 247 -11.28 -13.82 -9.38
C PHE A 247 -10.46 -14.53 -8.31
N ILE A 248 -10.63 -15.86 -8.17
CA ILE A 248 -9.80 -16.67 -7.26
C ILE A 248 -8.34 -16.66 -7.71
N ALA A 249 -8.07 -16.82 -9.01
CA ALA A 249 -6.71 -16.85 -9.51
C ALA A 249 -5.95 -15.54 -9.24
N VAL A 250 -6.59 -14.39 -9.55
CA VAL A 250 -5.99 -13.07 -9.32
C VAL A 250 -5.86 -12.77 -7.82
N ALA A 251 -6.84 -13.15 -7.00
CA ALA A 251 -6.75 -13.01 -5.56
C ALA A 251 -5.62 -13.86 -4.96
N ALA A 252 -5.51 -15.13 -5.37
CA ALA A 252 -4.47 -16.05 -4.93
C ALA A 252 -3.08 -15.52 -5.29
N LEU A 253 -2.88 -15.05 -6.52
CA LEU A 253 -1.64 -14.39 -6.93
C LEU A 253 -1.31 -13.22 -6.00
N ASN A 254 -2.26 -12.32 -5.76
CA ASN A 254 -2.02 -11.14 -4.93
C ASN A 254 -1.76 -11.50 -3.46
N LEU A 255 -2.35 -12.57 -2.94
CA LEU A 255 -2.05 -13.09 -1.60
C LEU A 255 -0.65 -13.72 -1.51
N VAL A 256 -0.22 -14.43 -2.55
CA VAL A 256 1.16 -14.95 -2.64
C VAL A 256 2.15 -13.80 -2.69
N LEU A 257 1.90 -12.79 -3.55
CA LEU A 257 2.72 -11.59 -3.63
C LEU A 257 2.74 -10.83 -2.30
N LEU A 258 1.60 -10.74 -1.61
CA LEU A 258 1.50 -10.14 -0.27
C LEU A 258 2.38 -10.88 0.74
N ALA A 259 2.32 -12.21 0.77
CA ALA A 259 3.13 -13.03 1.65
C ALA A 259 4.63 -12.88 1.35
N VAL A 260 5.00 -12.89 0.07
CA VAL A 260 6.38 -12.65 -0.39
C VAL A 260 6.84 -11.26 0.03
N TRP A 261 5.99 -10.23 -0.12
CA TRP A 261 6.32 -8.87 0.26
C TRP A 261 6.48 -8.72 1.78
N GLU A 262 5.57 -9.27 2.58
CA GLU A 262 5.65 -9.23 4.04
C GLU A 262 6.88 -9.98 4.57
N TRP A 263 7.31 -11.03 3.88
CA TRP A 263 8.56 -11.73 4.16
C TRP A 263 9.78 -10.89 3.74
N ALA A 264 9.80 -10.40 2.51
CA ALA A 264 10.91 -9.62 1.97
C ALA A 264 11.10 -8.30 2.75
N GLY A 265 10.01 -7.67 3.20
CA GLY A 265 10.02 -6.48 4.05
C GLY A 265 10.67 -6.68 5.42
N THR A 266 10.86 -7.93 5.88
CA THR A 266 11.67 -8.22 7.08
C THR A 266 13.18 -8.23 6.82
N ARG A 267 13.60 -8.29 5.55
CA ARG A 267 15.01 -8.42 5.14
C ARG A 267 15.52 -7.22 4.34
N ILE A 268 14.65 -6.58 3.58
CA ILE A 268 14.97 -5.53 2.62
C ILE A 268 14.35 -4.20 3.09
N ARG A 269 15.20 -3.22 3.41
CA ARG A 269 14.78 -1.95 4.04
C ARG A 269 13.78 -1.15 3.20
N TRP A 270 13.95 -1.07 1.89
CA TRP A 270 13.05 -0.28 1.05
C TRP A 270 11.67 -0.95 0.85
N MET A 271 11.58 -2.27 1.02
CA MET A 271 10.32 -3.02 0.97
C MET A 271 9.55 -3.00 2.30
N SER A 272 10.13 -2.49 3.39
CA SER A 272 9.42 -2.41 4.69
C SER A 272 8.25 -1.43 4.69
N HIS A 273 8.10 -0.65 3.62
CA HIS A 273 7.01 0.32 3.48
C HIS A 273 5.65 -0.38 3.31
N ARG A 274 4.64 0.08 4.05
CA ARG A 274 3.33 -0.60 4.13
C ARG A 274 2.40 -0.39 2.93
N ILE A 275 2.76 0.49 1.98
CA ILE A 275 1.95 0.71 0.77
C ILE A 275 1.85 -0.58 -0.07
N GLY A 276 2.95 -1.35 -0.19
CA GLY A 276 2.98 -2.58 -0.96
C GLY A 276 1.97 -3.63 -0.47
N PRO A 277 2.06 -4.06 0.80
CA PRO A 277 1.12 -5.00 1.38
C PRO A 277 -0.34 -4.54 1.31
N ARG A 278 -0.61 -3.25 1.56
CA ARG A 278 -1.97 -2.69 1.51
C ARG A 278 -2.56 -2.73 0.11
N TYR A 279 -1.76 -2.43 -0.92
CA TYR A 279 -2.20 -2.45 -2.31
C TYR A 279 -2.54 -3.88 -2.77
N LEU A 280 -1.65 -4.84 -2.51
CA LEU A 280 -1.84 -6.25 -2.86
C LEU A 280 -3.07 -6.84 -2.16
N ALA A 281 -3.25 -6.52 -0.88
CA ALA A 281 -4.43 -6.92 -0.13
C ALA A 281 -5.72 -6.27 -0.62
N ALA A 282 -5.68 -4.99 -1.01
CA ALA A 282 -6.84 -4.30 -1.57
C ALA A 282 -7.32 -4.99 -2.85
N ILE A 283 -6.40 -5.37 -3.75
CA ILE A 283 -6.74 -6.14 -4.96
C ILE A 283 -7.33 -7.50 -4.59
N ALA A 284 -6.66 -8.27 -3.72
CA ALA A 284 -7.14 -9.59 -3.32
C ALA A 284 -8.54 -9.54 -2.69
N LEU A 285 -8.76 -8.61 -1.77
CA LEU A 285 -10.07 -8.40 -1.14
C LEU A 285 -11.12 -7.92 -2.15
N ALA A 286 -10.78 -7.03 -3.08
CA ALA A 286 -11.71 -6.56 -4.11
C ALA A 286 -12.18 -7.71 -5.03
N MET A 287 -11.24 -8.54 -5.52
CA MET A 287 -11.57 -9.69 -6.36
C MET A 287 -12.47 -10.70 -5.64
N LEU A 288 -12.14 -11.04 -4.38
CA LEU A 288 -12.93 -11.99 -3.59
C LEU A 288 -14.29 -11.41 -3.19
N SER A 289 -14.37 -10.12 -2.88
CA SER A 289 -15.65 -9.46 -2.56
C SER A 289 -16.56 -9.45 -3.79
N TYR A 290 -16.03 -9.11 -4.96
CA TYR A 290 -16.80 -9.13 -6.21
C TYR A 290 -17.29 -10.55 -6.53
N ARG A 291 -16.42 -11.58 -6.41
CA ARG A 291 -16.84 -12.98 -6.60
C ARG A 291 -17.94 -13.38 -5.62
N ALA A 292 -17.81 -13.03 -4.34
CA ALA A 292 -18.82 -13.34 -3.32
C ALA A 292 -20.18 -12.69 -3.64
N ILE A 293 -20.18 -11.45 -4.13
CA ILE A 293 -21.36 -10.72 -4.60
C ILE A 293 -21.96 -11.40 -5.84
N ALA A 294 -21.12 -11.73 -6.83
CA ALA A 294 -21.57 -12.30 -8.11
C ALA A 294 -22.12 -13.73 -7.96
N MET A 295 -21.55 -14.54 -7.07
CA MET A 295 -22.01 -15.90 -6.80
C MET A 295 -23.12 -15.98 -5.75
N GLY A 296 -23.31 -14.96 -4.92
CA GLY A 296 -24.35 -14.91 -3.89
C GLY A 296 -25.78 -14.73 -4.41
N ASN A 297 -26.02 -15.00 -5.70
CA ASN A 297 -27.32 -14.79 -6.37
C ASN A 297 -28.29 -15.98 -6.25
N ASP A 298 -27.87 -17.14 -5.76
CA ASP A 298 -28.78 -18.24 -5.45
C ASP A 298 -28.87 -18.42 -3.93
N VAL A 299 -29.97 -17.97 -3.30
CA VAL A 299 -30.19 -18.00 -1.83
C VAL A 299 -29.98 -19.38 -1.22
N HIS A 300 -30.23 -20.44 -2.01
CA HIS A 300 -30.06 -21.83 -1.59
C HIS A 300 -28.59 -22.30 -1.62
N ASP A 301 -27.70 -21.55 -2.29
CA ASP A 301 -26.26 -21.80 -2.46
C ASP A 301 -25.39 -20.65 -1.87
N VAL A 302 -26.00 -19.63 -1.24
CA VAL A 302 -25.30 -18.49 -0.59
C VAL A 302 -24.25 -18.94 0.43
N PHE A 303 -24.48 -20.10 1.06
CA PHE A 303 -23.56 -20.70 2.03
C PHE A 303 -22.73 -21.85 1.47
N ALA A 304 -22.83 -22.15 0.17
CA ALA A 304 -22.01 -23.18 -0.43
C ALA A 304 -20.54 -22.76 -0.32
N LEU A 305 -19.73 -23.65 0.27
CA LEU A 305 -18.28 -23.49 0.48
C LEU A 305 -17.50 -22.93 -0.75
N PRO A 306 -17.89 -23.17 -2.02
CA PRO A 306 -17.21 -22.59 -3.18
C PRO A 306 -17.46 -21.09 -3.42
N GLY A 307 -18.56 -20.53 -2.92
CA GLY A 307 -18.96 -19.13 -3.15
C GLY A 307 -18.28 -18.18 -2.17
N TRP A 308 -18.79 -18.12 -0.95
CA TRP A 308 -18.29 -17.21 0.10
C TRP A 308 -17.09 -17.76 0.86
N GLY A 309 -16.85 -19.08 0.82
CA GLY A 309 -15.79 -19.74 1.60
C GLY A 309 -14.40 -19.11 1.42
N PRO A 310 -13.90 -18.90 0.19
CA PRO A 310 -12.62 -18.24 -0.04
C PRO A 310 -12.56 -16.82 0.52
N TRP A 311 -13.65 -16.05 0.37
CA TRP A 311 -13.74 -14.69 0.88
C TRP A 311 -13.73 -14.64 2.41
N VAL A 312 -14.57 -15.45 3.08
CA VAL A 312 -14.62 -15.56 4.54
C VAL A 312 -13.28 -15.98 5.11
N LEU A 313 -12.63 -16.97 4.51
CA LEU A 313 -11.31 -17.45 4.92
C LEU A 313 -10.28 -16.31 4.87
N VAL A 314 -10.21 -15.57 3.76
CA VAL A 314 -9.22 -14.50 3.59
C VAL A 314 -9.50 -13.32 4.51
N VAL A 315 -10.77 -12.91 4.67
CA VAL A 315 -11.17 -11.89 5.64
C VAL A 315 -10.78 -12.27 7.06
N ALA A 316 -11.03 -13.53 7.46
CA ALA A 316 -10.66 -14.02 8.79
C ALA A 316 -9.14 -14.06 9.00
N VAL A 317 -8.40 -14.60 8.03
CA VAL A 317 -6.93 -14.70 8.10
C VAL A 317 -6.30 -13.31 8.15
N LEU A 318 -6.64 -12.42 7.22
CA LEU A 318 -6.10 -11.06 7.20
C LEU A 318 -6.53 -10.27 8.44
N GLY A 319 -7.78 -10.42 8.87
CA GLY A 319 -8.29 -9.84 10.10
C GLY A 319 -7.47 -10.25 11.33
N VAL A 320 -7.23 -11.55 11.52
CA VAL A 320 -6.46 -12.07 12.67
C VAL A 320 -4.98 -11.68 12.58
N VAL A 321 -4.34 -11.86 11.42
CA VAL A 321 -2.92 -11.57 11.23
C VAL A 321 -2.63 -10.08 11.47
N TYR A 322 -3.44 -9.20 10.88
CA TYR A 322 -3.22 -7.76 11.02
C TYR A 322 -3.78 -7.18 12.31
N TYR A 323 -4.70 -7.89 12.99
CA TYR A 323 -5.12 -7.52 14.33
C TYR A 323 -4.10 -7.91 15.41
N ARG A 324 -3.58 -9.15 15.36
CA ARG A 324 -2.74 -9.74 16.42
C ARG A 324 -1.24 -9.54 16.20
N LEU A 325 -0.77 -9.72 14.96
CA LEU A 325 0.66 -9.87 14.69
C LEU A 325 1.30 -8.59 14.14
N ARG A 326 0.60 -7.87 13.25
CA ARG A 326 1.16 -6.71 12.53
C ARG A 326 0.62 -5.35 12.99
N GLN A 327 -0.58 -5.31 13.58
CA GLN A 327 -1.24 -4.10 14.09
C GLN A 327 -1.31 -2.97 13.05
N ASP A 328 -1.85 -3.24 11.85
CA ASP A 328 -2.07 -2.22 10.80
C ASP A 328 -3.55 -1.85 10.69
N LEU A 329 -3.89 -0.62 11.08
CA LEU A 329 -5.26 -0.13 11.11
C LEU A 329 -5.85 0.06 9.71
N MET A 330 -5.03 0.43 8.72
CA MET A 330 -5.49 0.62 7.34
C MET A 330 -5.87 -0.73 6.73
N MET A 331 -5.11 -1.77 7.06
CA MET A 331 -5.42 -3.12 6.61
C MET A 331 -6.75 -3.62 7.20
N LEU A 332 -7.00 -3.37 8.49
CA LEU A 332 -8.29 -3.68 9.10
C LEU A 332 -9.43 -2.85 8.50
N ALA A 333 -9.16 -1.60 8.08
CA ALA A 333 -10.14 -0.79 7.36
C ALA A 333 -10.47 -1.38 5.97
N LEU A 334 -9.48 -1.90 5.24
CA LEU A 334 -9.71 -2.60 3.97
C LEU A 334 -10.54 -3.89 4.17
N VAL A 335 -10.23 -4.66 5.22
CA VAL A 335 -11.03 -5.84 5.60
C VAL A 335 -12.47 -5.42 5.95
N ALA A 336 -12.64 -4.39 6.77
CA ALA A 336 -13.97 -3.88 7.13
C ALA A 336 -14.75 -3.36 5.92
N LEU A 337 -14.08 -2.68 4.98
CA LEU A 337 -14.69 -2.23 3.72
C LEU A 337 -15.16 -3.42 2.86
N SER A 338 -14.35 -4.46 2.77
CA SER A 338 -14.70 -5.70 2.06
C SER A 338 -15.95 -6.37 2.67
N VAL A 339 -16.02 -6.46 4.00
CA VAL A 339 -17.22 -6.96 4.71
C VAL A 339 -18.43 -6.06 4.49
N LEU A 340 -18.25 -4.74 4.57
CA LEU A 340 -19.33 -3.79 4.30
C LEU A 340 -19.89 -3.99 2.89
N MET A 341 -19.06 -4.11 1.86
CA MET A 341 -19.51 -4.31 0.48
C MET A 341 -20.34 -5.60 0.32
N VAL A 342 -19.83 -6.73 0.78
CA VAL A 342 -20.48 -8.04 0.60
C VAL A 342 -21.77 -8.14 1.41
N VAL A 343 -21.74 -7.73 2.69
CA VAL A 343 -22.92 -7.80 3.56
C VAL A 343 -23.98 -6.80 3.11
N ASN A 344 -23.59 -5.59 2.70
CA ASN A 344 -24.56 -4.61 2.23
C ASN A 344 -25.24 -5.08 0.95
N TRP A 345 -24.50 -5.56 -0.05
CA TRP A 345 -25.10 -6.13 -1.25
C TRP A 345 -26.09 -7.25 -0.94
N SER A 346 -25.68 -8.21 -0.10
CA SER A 346 -26.49 -9.37 0.23
C SER A 346 -27.75 -8.98 1.01
N GLY A 347 -27.61 -8.08 1.98
CA GLY A 347 -28.71 -7.59 2.80
C GLY A 347 -29.71 -6.76 1.99
N THR A 348 -29.24 -5.81 1.17
CA THR A 348 -30.14 -5.00 0.33
C THR A 348 -30.88 -5.85 -0.67
N ARG A 349 -30.22 -6.86 -1.25
CA ARG A 349 -30.81 -7.75 -2.24
C ARG A 349 -31.97 -8.55 -1.66
N ILE A 350 -31.82 -9.15 -0.48
CA ILE A 350 -32.91 -9.85 0.22
C ILE A 350 -34.08 -8.89 0.51
N MET A 351 -33.78 -7.67 0.95
CA MET A 351 -34.80 -6.66 1.21
C MET A 351 -35.55 -6.22 -0.05
N PHE A 352 -34.85 -6.05 -1.18
CA PHE A 352 -35.45 -5.70 -2.47
C PHE A 352 -36.29 -6.83 -3.08
N GLU A 353 -36.04 -8.09 -2.73
CA GLU A 353 -36.89 -9.21 -3.14
C GLU A 353 -38.26 -9.17 -2.44
N GLU A 354 -38.32 -8.64 -1.22
CA GLU A 354 -39.56 -8.51 -0.44
C GLU A 354 -40.32 -7.22 -0.78
N ASP A 355 -39.65 -6.07 -0.74
CA ASP A 355 -40.26 -4.76 -0.99
C ASP A 355 -39.23 -3.70 -1.42
N PHE A 356 -39.62 -2.83 -2.37
CA PHE A 356 -38.74 -1.79 -2.89
C PHE A 356 -38.34 -0.75 -1.84
N VAL A 357 -39.28 -0.32 -0.99
CA VAL A 357 -39.03 0.67 0.06
C VAL A 357 -38.15 0.06 1.16
N LEU A 358 -38.40 -1.20 1.53
CA LEU A 358 -37.55 -1.95 2.45
C LEU A 358 -36.12 -2.08 1.91
N GLY A 359 -35.95 -2.41 0.63
CA GLY A 359 -34.65 -2.47 -0.03
C GLY A 359 -33.88 -1.15 0.01
N LEU A 360 -34.55 -0.05 -0.33
CA LEU A 360 -33.92 1.27 -0.36
C LEU A 360 -33.60 1.81 1.03
N VAL A 361 -34.59 1.86 1.92
CA VAL A 361 -34.45 2.44 3.27
C VAL A 361 -33.67 1.50 4.18
N GLY A 362 -34.03 0.21 4.19
CA GLY A 362 -33.35 -0.80 4.99
C GLY A 362 -31.88 -0.96 4.56
N GLY A 363 -31.61 -0.91 3.26
CA GLY A 363 -30.25 -0.93 2.73
C GLY A 363 -29.41 0.29 3.14
N ALA A 364 -29.99 1.50 3.07
CA ALA A 364 -29.30 2.71 3.54
C ALA A 364 -29.02 2.66 5.05
N VAL A 365 -29.99 2.23 5.85
CA VAL A 365 -29.83 2.07 7.31
C VAL A 365 -28.76 1.02 7.62
N LEU A 366 -28.75 -0.11 6.92
CA LEU A 366 -27.75 -1.16 7.06
C LEU A 366 -26.33 -0.62 6.77
N ALA A 367 -26.15 0.08 5.65
CA ALA A 367 -24.87 0.68 5.29
C ALA A 367 -24.37 1.68 6.34
N ILE A 368 -25.24 2.58 6.81
CA ILE A 368 -24.91 3.59 7.83
C ILE A 368 -24.55 2.93 9.16
N ALA A 369 -25.35 1.96 9.61
CA ALA A 369 -25.11 1.24 10.86
C ALA A 369 -23.79 0.48 10.84
N GLN A 370 -23.47 -0.20 9.72
CA GLN A 370 -22.21 -0.90 9.54
C GLN A 370 -21.01 0.07 9.52
N ALA A 371 -21.11 1.17 8.77
CA ALA A 371 -20.05 2.17 8.71
C ALA A 371 -19.78 2.77 10.10
N ALA A 372 -20.81 3.09 10.87
CA ALA A 372 -20.70 3.56 12.24
C ALA A 372 -20.06 2.52 13.17
N ALA A 373 -20.50 1.25 13.08
CA ALA A 373 -19.95 0.16 13.88
C ALA A 373 -18.46 -0.10 13.57
N TYR A 374 -18.08 -0.16 12.29
CA TYR A 374 -16.70 -0.39 11.89
C TYR A 374 -15.79 0.79 12.25
N THR A 375 -16.22 2.03 12.04
CA THR A 375 -15.43 3.20 12.46
C THR A 375 -15.25 3.25 13.98
N GLY A 376 -16.30 2.93 14.75
CA GLY A 376 -16.21 2.80 16.21
C GLY A 376 -15.23 1.70 16.65
N ALA A 377 -15.35 0.51 16.07
CA ALA A 377 -14.47 -0.63 16.35
C ALA A 377 -13.01 -0.32 15.99
N LEU A 378 -12.74 0.22 14.81
CA LEU A 378 -11.40 0.60 14.37
C LEU A 378 -10.79 1.68 15.29
N ARG A 379 -11.59 2.68 15.71
CA ARG A 379 -11.14 3.67 16.70
C ARG A 379 -10.79 3.03 18.04
N ALA A 380 -11.63 2.12 18.54
CA ALA A 380 -11.38 1.40 19.80
C ALA A 380 -10.12 0.52 19.71
N ILE A 381 -9.93 -0.20 18.60
CA ILE A 381 -8.73 -1.00 18.33
C ILE A 381 -7.49 -0.11 18.27
N GLY A 382 -7.57 1.00 17.53
CA GLY A 382 -6.48 1.98 17.43
C GLY A 382 -6.14 2.65 18.77
N LYS A 383 -7.09 2.79 19.69
CA LYS A 383 -6.82 3.21 21.08
C LYS A 383 -6.15 2.08 21.87
N ARG A 384 -6.64 0.84 21.78
CA ARG A 384 -6.07 -0.33 22.48
C ARG A 384 -4.64 -0.65 22.08
N TRP A 385 -4.25 -0.43 20.83
CA TRP A 385 -2.87 -0.63 20.39
C TRP A 385 -1.92 0.51 20.81
N ARG A 386 -2.47 1.67 21.15
CA ARG A 386 -1.70 2.82 21.64
C ARG A 386 -1.53 2.84 23.16
N ALA A 387 -2.46 2.22 23.88
CA ALA A 387 -2.41 1.99 25.32
C ALA A 387 -1.40 0.89 25.67
#